data_AF-A0A520HND8-F1
#
_entry.id   AF-A0A520HND8-F1
#
_cell.length_a   1.000
_cell.length_b   1.000
_cell.length_c   1.000
_cell.angle_alpha   90.00
_cell.angle_beta   90.00
_cell.angle_gamma   90.00
#
_symmetry.space_group_name_H-M   'P 1'
#
loop_
_entity.id
_entity.type
_entity.pdbx_description
1 polymer ?
#
loop_
_entity_poly.entity_id
_entity_poly.type
_entity_poly.pdbx_seq_one_letter_code
_entity_poly.pdbx_strand_id
1 'polypeptide(L)'
;NSLHGGVQGFDKRNWRILSVASGPTARVVLGLTSADGDQGYPGTLDVVVTYALDEAGSLTITFEARTDKPTIVNMTNHALFNMAGDGAAEGTSRQLLTIPARAYTPVDAKLIPTGALTPVAGTVFDFTRPRLVAAGLRDGRDPQIVIGRGYDHNFALDKGQTAVPRWRLPAPARIATAAPPDTVNCDINGDCPTYCVIAGRIAQG
;
A
#
# COMPACT_ATOMS: atom_id res chain seq x y z
N ASN A 1 8.39 17.73 4.73
CA ASN A 1 7.70 16.56 4.15
C ASN A 1 6.21 16.82 4.26
N SER A 2 5.41 16.37 3.29
CA SER A 2 3.95 16.31 3.39
C SER A 2 3.57 14.84 3.43
N LEU A 3 3.38 14.30 4.64
CA LEU A 3 3.08 12.88 4.85
C LEU A 3 1.57 12.66 4.65
N HIS A 4 1.21 11.64 3.87
CA HIS A 4 -0.19 11.22 3.63
C HIS A 4 -1.14 12.34 3.19
N GLY A 5 -0.66 13.28 2.38
CA GLY A 5 -1.48 14.36 1.84
C GLY A 5 -1.64 15.56 2.76
N GLY A 6 -0.92 15.62 3.89
CA GLY A 6 -0.85 16.79 4.77
C GLY A 6 -1.39 16.54 6.16
N VAL A 7 -1.51 17.62 6.95
CA VAL A 7 -1.93 17.55 8.35
C VAL A 7 -3.36 17.02 8.48
N GLN A 8 -4.24 17.42 7.55
CA GLN A 8 -5.64 17.04 7.45
C GLN A 8 -5.90 16.23 6.17
N GLY A 9 -5.15 15.13 6.01
CA GLY A 9 -5.31 14.18 4.90
C GLY A 9 -6.71 13.57 4.83
N PHE A 10 -6.99 12.87 3.72
CA PHE A 10 -8.33 12.32 3.46
C PHE A 10 -8.80 11.25 4.45
N ASP A 11 -7.86 10.63 5.17
CA ASP A 11 -8.12 9.69 6.28
C ASP A 11 -8.81 10.36 7.48
N LYS A 12 -8.70 11.69 7.60
CA LYS A 12 -9.28 12.48 8.71
C LYS A 12 -10.56 13.24 8.32
N ARG A 13 -11.07 13.02 7.11
CA ARG A 13 -12.21 13.75 6.57
C ARG A 13 -13.46 12.86 6.54
N ASN A 14 -14.62 13.47 6.71
CA ASN A 14 -15.89 12.77 6.52
C ASN A 14 -16.21 12.70 5.03
N TRP A 15 -16.39 11.48 4.53
CA TRP A 15 -16.78 11.21 3.16
C TRP A 15 -18.30 11.15 3.02
N ARG A 16 -18.83 11.64 1.90
CA ARG A 16 -20.25 11.49 1.57
C ARG A 16 -20.50 10.10 1.03
N ILE A 17 -21.55 9.43 1.48
CA ILE A 17 -22.05 8.22 0.82
C ILE A 17 -22.82 8.67 -0.42
N LEU A 18 -22.31 8.33 -1.60
CA LEU A 18 -22.95 8.64 -2.88
C LEU A 18 -23.96 7.56 -3.26
N SER A 19 -23.65 6.28 -2.98
CA SER A 19 -24.57 5.16 -3.19
C SER A 19 -24.17 3.93 -2.38
N VAL A 20 -25.15 3.05 -2.14
CA VAL A 20 -24.98 1.73 -1.53
C VAL A 20 -25.77 0.74 -2.35
N ALA A 21 -25.19 -0.44 -2.62
CA ALA A 21 -25.86 -1.53 -3.29
C ALA A 21 -25.58 -2.86 -2.58
N SER A 22 -26.60 -3.70 -2.51
CA SER A 22 -26.54 -5.06 -1.99
C SER A 22 -26.71 -6.08 -3.12
N GLY A 23 -26.28 -7.31 -2.89
CA GLY A 23 -26.36 -8.41 -3.84
C GLY A 23 -25.10 -9.27 -3.82
N PRO A 24 -24.87 -10.09 -4.86
CA PRO A 24 -23.67 -10.94 -4.98
C PRO A 24 -22.35 -10.17 -4.95
N THR A 25 -22.41 -8.86 -5.21
CA THR A 25 -21.32 -7.93 -4.93
C THR A 25 -21.89 -6.73 -4.20
N ALA A 26 -21.65 -6.66 -2.88
CA ALA A 26 -22.02 -5.51 -2.07
C ALA A 26 -21.08 -4.34 -2.39
N ARG A 27 -21.61 -3.12 -2.51
CA ARG A 27 -20.84 -1.94 -2.91
C ARG A 27 -21.22 -0.71 -2.08
N VAL A 28 -20.24 0.09 -1.71
CA VAL A 28 -20.42 1.47 -1.26
C VAL A 28 -19.56 2.41 -2.09
N VAL A 29 -20.15 3.53 -2.52
CA VAL A 29 -19.47 4.60 -3.25
C VAL A 29 -19.38 5.81 -2.34
N LEU A 30 -18.16 6.28 -2.11
CA LEU A 30 -17.84 7.39 -1.25
C LEU A 30 -17.30 8.56 -2.09
N GLY A 31 -17.68 9.78 -1.74
CA GLY A 31 -17.25 11.00 -2.43
C GLY A 31 -16.69 12.06 -1.48
N LEU A 32 -15.59 12.68 -1.88
CA LEU A 32 -14.96 13.79 -1.17
C LEU A 32 -14.52 14.87 -2.17
N THR A 33 -14.73 16.14 -1.82
CA THR A 33 -14.23 17.29 -2.59
C THR A 33 -13.15 17.99 -1.77
N SER A 34 -11.94 18.06 -2.31
CA SER A 34 -10.82 18.85 -1.80
C SER A 34 -10.82 20.18 -2.54
N ALA A 35 -10.91 21.30 -1.83
CA ALA A 35 -10.94 22.61 -2.48
C ALA A 35 -9.57 22.98 -3.06
N ASP A 36 -9.54 23.89 -4.05
CA ASP A 36 -8.32 24.51 -4.55
C ASP A 36 -7.47 25.09 -3.40
N GLY A 37 -6.23 24.64 -3.29
CA GLY A 37 -5.29 25.03 -2.24
C GLY A 37 -5.39 24.21 -0.94
N ASP A 38 -6.30 23.22 -0.82
CA ASP A 38 -6.37 22.36 0.37
C ASP A 38 -5.04 21.61 0.55
N GLN A 39 -4.49 21.64 1.78
CA GLN A 39 -3.15 21.16 2.13
C GLN A 39 -2.02 21.69 1.22
N GLY A 40 -2.26 22.76 0.47
CA GLY A 40 -1.30 23.38 -0.47
C GLY A 40 -1.34 22.83 -1.90
N TYR A 41 -2.28 21.92 -2.24
CA TYR A 41 -2.38 21.36 -3.58
C TYR A 41 -3.25 22.23 -4.50
N PRO A 42 -2.81 22.53 -5.74
CA PRO A 42 -3.61 23.29 -6.68
C PRO A 42 -4.81 22.49 -7.20
N GLY A 43 -5.87 23.21 -7.54
CA GLY A 43 -7.07 22.67 -8.17
C GLY A 43 -8.06 22.12 -7.16
N THR A 44 -9.34 22.30 -7.46
CA THR A 44 -10.38 21.51 -6.81
C THR A 44 -10.20 20.06 -7.25
N LEU A 45 -10.22 19.12 -6.32
CA LEU A 45 -10.12 17.69 -6.58
C LEU A 45 -11.38 16.99 -6.07
N ASP A 46 -12.19 16.48 -6.99
CA ASP A 46 -13.29 15.58 -6.69
C ASP A 46 -12.80 14.15 -6.73
N VAL A 47 -12.99 13.45 -5.62
CA VAL A 47 -12.51 12.08 -5.42
C VAL A 47 -13.69 11.17 -5.16
N VAL A 48 -13.70 10.03 -5.83
CA VAL A 48 -14.65 8.94 -5.62
C VAL A 48 -13.88 7.68 -5.28
N VAL A 49 -14.26 7.03 -4.18
CA VAL A 49 -13.74 5.73 -3.79
C VAL A 49 -14.88 4.73 -3.76
N THR A 50 -14.73 3.65 -4.50
CA THR A 50 -15.67 2.54 -4.48
C THR A 50 -15.05 1.37 -3.72
N TYR A 51 -15.74 0.90 -2.69
CA TYR A 51 -15.47 -0.40 -2.09
C TYR A 51 -16.50 -1.41 -2.59
N ALA A 52 -16.03 -2.55 -3.09
CA ALA A 52 -16.88 -3.66 -3.52
C ALA A 52 -16.39 -4.97 -2.88
N LEU A 53 -17.30 -5.74 -2.29
CA LEU A 53 -17.03 -7.05 -1.69
C LEU A 53 -17.92 -8.09 -2.36
N ASP A 54 -17.31 -9.11 -2.95
CA ASP A 54 -18.02 -10.21 -3.60
C ASP A 54 -18.15 -11.45 -2.69
N GLU A 55 -18.98 -12.40 -3.13
CA GLU A 55 -19.21 -13.68 -2.44
C GLU A 55 -17.97 -14.59 -2.38
N ALA A 56 -16.93 -14.31 -3.17
CA ALA A 56 -15.64 -15.01 -3.11
C ALA A 56 -14.70 -14.43 -2.04
N GLY A 57 -15.11 -13.37 -1.34
CA GLY A 57 -14.31 -12.70 -0.31
C GLY A 57 -13.30 -11.70 -0.86
N SER A 58 -13.43 -11.28 -2.11
CA SER A 58 -12.52 -10.29 -2.71
C SER A 58 -13.00 -8.87 -2.40
N LEU A 59 -12.15 -8.09 -1.72
CA LEU A 59 -12.35 -6.65 -1.54
C LEU A 59 -11.67 -5.88 -2.67
N THR A 60 -12.47 -5.26 -3.54
CA THR A 60 -11.99 -4.35 -4.58
C THR A 60 -12.13 -2.91 -4.14
N ILE A 61 -11.05 -2.13 -4.28
CA ILE A 61 -11.04 -0.69 -4.00
C ILE A 61 -10.68 0.04 -5.29
N THR A 62 -11.62 0.84 -5.80
CA THR A 62 -11.40 1.66 -7.00
C THR A 62 -11.30 3.13 -6.59
N PHE A 63 -10.23 3.79 -7.02
CA PHE A 63 -10.01 5.22 -6.83
C PHE A 63 -10.23 5.96 -8.14
N GLU A 64 -11.05 7.00 -8.11
CA GLU A 64 -11.25 7.92 -9.22
C GLU A 64 -11.05 9.35 -8.71
N ALA A 65 -10.36 10.17 -9.49
CA ALA A 65 -10.12 11.56 -9.15
C ALA A 65 -10.25 12.45 -10.40
N ARG A 66 -10.88 13.62 -10.24
CA ARG A 66 -11.04 14.63 -11.27
C ARG A 66 -10.65 15.98 -10.71
N THR A 67 -9.91 16.76 -11.48
CA THR A 67 -9.45 18.09 -11.06
C THR A 67 -9.67 19.14 -12.14
N ASP A 68 -9.84 20.38 -11.71
CA ASP A 68 -9.99 21.56 -12.58
C ASP A 68 -8.64 22.23 -12.94
N LYS A 69 -7.53 21.83 -12.31
CA LYS A 69 -6.18 22.34 -12.58
C LYS A 69 -5.14 21.21 -12.56
N PRO A 70 -3.99 21.35 -13.25
CA PRO A 70 -2.88 20.42 -13.07
C PRO A 70 -2.48 20.30 -11.60
N THR A 71 -2.48 19.07 -11.09
CA THR A 71 -2.14 18.76 -9.69
C THR A 71 -1.50 17.38 -9.58
N ILE A 72 -1.02 17.02 -8.39
CA ILE A 72 -0.42 15.70 -8.10
C ILE A 72 -1.42 14.89 -7.30
N VAL A 73 -1.72 13.67 -7.77
CA VAL A 73 -2.61 12.73 -7.08
C VAL A 73 -1.98 11.36 -7.10
N ASN A 74 -1.80 10.77 -5.92
CA ASN A 74 -1.33 9.39 -5.76
C ASN A 74 -2.00 8.79 -4.52
N MET A 75 -3.16 8.17 -4.72
CA MET A 75 -3.98 7.63 -3.65
C MET A 75 -3.63 6.17 -3.36
N THR A 76 -3.85 5.75 -2.12
CA THR A 76 -3.71 4.35 -1.70
C THR A 76 -4.68 4.04 -0.56
N ASN A 77 -4.76 2.77 -0.19
CA ASN A 77 -5.44 2.32 1.02
C ASN A 77 -4.39 1.84 2.04
N HIS A 78 -4.54 2.25 3.30
CA HIS A 78 -3.57 1.97 4.37
C HIS A 78 -4.03 0.83 5.29
N ALA A 79 -4.67 -0.20 4.74
CA ALA A 79 -5.08 -1.38 5.51
C ALA A 79 -3.88 -2.10 6.13
N LEU A 80 -4.05 -2.56 7.36
CA LEU A 80 -3.09 -3.40 8.08
C LEU A 80 -3.61 -4.83 8.11
N PHE A 81 -2.76 -5.77 7.72
CA PHE A 81 -3.12 -7.18 7.60
C PHE A 81 -2.40 -8.02 8.66
N ASN A 82 -3.17 -8.60 9.58
CA ASN A 82 -2.69 -9.60 10.53
C ASN A 82 -3.49 -10.89 10.36
N MET A 83 -2.90 -11.87 9.66
CA MET A 83 -3.55 -13.15 9.36
C MET A 83 -3.63 -14.08 10.58
N ALA A 84 -2.90 -13.78 11.67
CA ALA A 84 -3.08 -14.49 12.94
C ALA A 84 -4.35 -14.05 13.69
N GLY A 85 -4.99 -12.95 13.24
CA GLY A 85 -6.16 -12.37 13.88
C GLY A 85 -5.79 -11.32 14.94
N ASP A 86 -6.79 -10.51 15.31
CA ASP A 86 -6.62 -9.48 16.33
C ASP A 86 -6.29 -10.10 17.69
N GLY A 87 -5.40 -9.44 18.45
CA GLY A 87 -4.93 -9.92 19.74
C GLY A 87 -3.97 -11.13 19.73
N ALA A 88 -3.62 -11.69 18.56
CA ALA A 88 -2.68 -12.81 18.47
C ALA A 88 -1.28 -12.43 19.00
N ALA A 89 -0.73 -13.23 19.91
CA ALA A 89 0.53 -12.95 20.59
C ALA A 89 1.73 -12.87 19.63
N GLU A 90 1.70 -13.67 18.56
CA GLU A 90 2.74 -13.70 17.53
C GLU A 90 2.66 -12.52 16.56
N GLY A 91 1.51 -11.85 16.49
CA GLY A 91 1.20 -10.82 15.50
C GLY A 91 1.55 -11.26 14.08
N THR A 92 2.27 -10.40 13.35
CA THR A 92 2.70 -10.66 11.97
C THR A 92 3.94 -11.55 11.84
N SER A 93 4.53 -12.00 12.97
CA SER A 93 5.87 -12.61 12.96
C SER A 93 5.93 -13.94 12.20
N ARG A 94 4.81 -14.69 12.19
CA ARG A 94 4.69 -15.97 11.49
C ARG A 94 4.15 -15.83 10.06
N GLN A 95 3.84 -14.61 9.62
CA GLN A 95 3.33 -14.41 8.28
C GLN A 95 4.44 -14.62 7.25
N LEU A 96 4.17 -15.48 6.27
CA LEU A 96 4.96 -15.55 5.04
C LEU A 96 4.53 -14.41 4.13
N LEU A 97 5.50 -13.77 3.47
CA LEU A 97 5.28 -12.71 2.50
C LEU A 97 5.98 -13.08 1.18
N THR A 98 5.32 -12.84 0.06
CA THR A 98 5.91 -12.92 -1.28
C THR A 98 5.59 -11.62 -2.03
N ILE A 99 6.58 -11.00 -2.66
CA ILE A 99 6.42 -9.77 -3.45
C ILE A 99 7.13 -9.96 -4.80
N PRO A 100 6.45 -9.78 -5.95
CA PRO A 100 7.06 -9.88 -7.27
C PRO A 100 7.81 -8.58 -7.63
N ALA A 101 8.86 -8.28 -6.86
CA ALA A 101 9.70 -7.10 -7.01
C ALA A 101 11.18 -7.48 -6.90
N ARG A 102 11.97 -7.13 -7.91
CA ARG A 102 13.43 -7.31 -7.91
C ARG A 102 14.20 -6.13 -7.33
N ALA A 103 13.54 -5.00 -7.08
CA ALA A 103 14.15 -3.83 -6.51
C ALA A 103 13.25 -3.14 -5.49
N TYR A 104 13.87 -2.41 -4.57
CA TYR A 104 13.21 -1.48 -3.66
C TYR A 104 13.87 -0.11 -3.72
N THR A 105 13.19 0.91 -3.22
CA THR A 105 13.72 2.27 -3.12
C THR A 105 14.29 2.49 -1.72
N PRO A 106 15.62 2.51 -1.52
CA PRO A 106 16.19 2.80 -0.22
C PRO A 106 15.92 4.26 0.19
N VAL A 107 15.81 4.47 1.48
CA VAL A 107 15.46 5.74 2.11
C VAL A 107 16.62 6.32 2.92
N ASP A 108 16.60 7.65 3.06
CA ASP A 108 17.49 8.38 3.95
C ASP A 108 17.01 8.35 5.41
N ALA A 109 17.74 9.01 6.32
CA ALA A 109 17.39 9.08 7.74
C ALA A 109 16.04 9.78 8.05
N LYS A 110 15.42 10.42 7.06
CA LYS A 110 14.09 11.06 7.14
C LYS A 110 13.01 10.24 6.44
N LEU A 111 13.30 8.98 6.07
CA LEU A 111 12.44 8.08 5.31
C LEU A 111 12.08 8.62 3.90
N ILE A 112 12.93 9.49 3.35
CA ILE A 112 12.75 10.00 1.98
C ILE A 112 13.51 9.07 1.02
N PRO A 113 12.86 8.56 -0.06
CA PRO A 113 13.54 7.78 -1.07
C PRO A 113 14.75 8.54 -1.64
N THR A 114 15.89 7.88 -1.71
CA THR A 114 17.15 8.45 -2.23
C THR A 114 17.14 8.67 -3.75
N GLY A 115 16.13 8.15 -4.45
CA GLY A 115 16.04 8.08 -5.91
C GLY A 115 16.70 6.84 -6.53
N ALA A 116 17.43 6.04 -5.74
CA ALA A 116 18.01 4.79 -6.20
C ALA A 116 16.96 3.65 -6.29
N LEU A 117 17.26 2.66 -7.12
CA LEU A 117 16.60 1.35 -7.13
C LEU A 117 17.63 0.28 -6.77
N THR A 118 17.50 -0.29 -5.57
CA THR A 118 18.43 -1.29 -5.05
C THR A 118 17.89 -2.69 -5.30
N PRO A 119 18.68 -3.62 -5.89
CA PRO A 119 18.27 -5.02 -6.04
C PRO A 119 17.94 -5.66 -4.69
N VAL A 120 16.85 -6.44 -4.64
CA VAL A 120 16.48 -7.18 -3.42
C VAL A 120 17.32 -8.44 -3.23
N ALA A 121 17.87 -9.00 -4.31
CA ALA A 121 18.55 -10.29 -4.31
C ALA A 121 19.72 -10.31 -3.30
N GLY A 122 19.72 -11.30 -2.41
CA GLY A 122 20.75 -11.44 -1.37
C GLY A 122 20.58 -10.49 -0.17
N THR A 123 19.48 -9.73 -0.09
CA THR A 123 19.21 -8.80 1.02
C THR A 123 18.07 -9.29 1.92
N VAL A 124 17.84 -8.60 3.03
CA VAL A 124 16.67 -8.82 3.89
C VAL A 124 15.34 -8.46 3.20
N PHE A 125 15.39 -7.71 2.10
CA PHE A 125 14.23 -7.32 1.29
C PHE A 125 13.88 -8.37 0.22
N ASP A 126 14.61 -9.48 0.10
CA ASP A 126 14.27 -10.53 -0.86
C ASP A 126 13.02 -11.31 -0.44
N PHE A 127 11.88 -10.87 -0.97
CA PHE A 127 10.58 -11.54 -0.90
C PHE A 127 10.15 -12.12 -2.26
N THR A 128 11.08 -12.31 -3.20
CA THR A 128 10.74 -12.89 -4.51
C THR A 128 10.26 -14.35 -4.41
N ARG A 129 10.52 -14.98 -3.25
CA ARG A 129 9.98 -16.27 -2.82
C ARG A 129 9.35 -16.10 -1.42
N PRO A 130 8.43 -16.99 -1.01
CA PRO A 130 7.84 -16.93 0.32
C PRO A 130 8.89 -16.88 1.42
N ARG A 131 8.84 -15.83 2.25
CA ARG A 131 9.75 -15.62 3.36
C ARG A 131 8.99 -15.07 4.56
N LEU A 132 9.34 -15.52 5.77
CA LEU A 132 8.77 -14.97 7.00
C LEU A 132 9.09 -13.48 7.10
N VAL A 133 8.07 -12.66 7.37
CA VAL A 133 8.25 -11.23 7.63
C VAL A 133 9.29 -11.03 8.73
N ALA A 134 9.22 -11.80 9.82
CA ALA A 134 10.16 -11.70 10.95
C ALA A 134 11.63 -11.98 10.60
N ALA A 135 11.94 -12.70 9.51
CA ALA A 135 13.29 -13.19 9.23
C ALA A 135 14.34 -12.08 9.02
N GLY A 136 13.92 -10.91 8.53
CA GLY A 136 14.80 -9.74 8.35
C GLY A 136 14.36 -8.50 9.14
N LEU A 137 13.18 -8.55 9.77
CA LEU A 137 12.51 -7.40 10.39
C LEU A 137 13.34 -6.69 11.46
N ARG A 138 14.24 -7.42 12.11
CA ARG A 138 15.09 -6.93 13.22
C ARG A 138 16.59 -7.08 12.95
N ASP A 139 17.00 -7.22 11.69
CA ASP A 139 18.42 -7.31 11.35
C ASP A 139 19.12 -5.95 11.49
N GLY A 140 19.70 -5.71 12.67
CA GLY A 140 20.42 -4.47 12.99
C GLY A 140 21.72 -4.26 12.21
N ARG A 141 22.13 -5.21 11.36
CA ARG A 141 23.30 -5.05 10.48
C ARG A 141 22.92 -4.40 9.15
N ASP A 142 21.64 -4.46 8.77
CA ASP A 142 21.13 -3.81 7.57
C ASP A 142 20.75 -2.34 7.88
N PRO A 143 21.41 -1.34 7.27
CA PRO A 143 21.14 0.06 7.57
C PRO A 143 19.70 0.48 7.27
N GLN A 144 19.05 -0.11 6.27
CA GLN A 144 17.68 0.25 5.88
C GLN A 144 16.66 -0.27 6.89
N ILE A 145 16.91 -1.45 7.49
CA ILE A 145 16.08 -1.95 8.61
C ILE A 145 16.24 -1.08 9.86
N VAL A 146 17.45 -0.61 10.15
CA VAL A 146 17.70 0.30 11.28
C VAL A 146 16.98 1.64 11.07
N ILE A 147 17.10 2.22 9.88
CA ILE A 147 16.44 3.49 9.52
C ILE A 147 14.91 3.35 9.58
N GLY A 148 14.36 2.31 8.93
CA GLY A 148 12.91 2.04 8.89
C GLY A 148 12.33 1.49 10.19
N ARG A 149 13.17 1.12 11.17
CA ARG A 149 12.77 0.41 12.41
C ARG A 149 11.97 -0.87 12.13
N GLY A 150 12.32 -1.52 11.02
CA GLY A 150 11.56 -2.56 10.35
C GLY A 150 11.54 -2.33 8.84
N TYR A 151 10.56 -2.91 8.16
CA TYR A 151 10.29 -2.57 6.76
C TYR A 151 9.39 -1.34 6.73
N ASP A 152 9.84 -0.26 6.12
CA ASP A 152 9.04 0.90 5.73
C ASP A 152 9.53 1.39 4.35
N HIS A 153 9.35 0.52 3.35
CA HIS A 153 10.00 0.69 2.05
C HIS A 153 9.03 0.41 0.91
N ASN A 154 9.25 1.13 -0.19
CA ASN A 154 8.56 0.92 -1.43
C ASN A 154 9.30 -0.11 -2.31
N PHE A 155 8.58 -1.15 -2.70
CA PHE A 155 9.02 -2.20 -3.62
C PHE A 155 8.59 -1.87 -5.05
N ALA A 156 9.54 -1.86 -5.98
CA ALA A 156 9.29 -1.64 -7.40
C ALA A 156 8.92 -2.97 -8.08
N LEU A 157 7.67 -3.10 -8.52
CA LEU A 157 7.17 -4.36 -9.06
C LEU A 157 7.74 -4.63 -10.45
N ASP A 158 7.94 -5.91 -10.77
CA ASP A 158 8.54 -6.38 -12.03
C ASP A 158 7.64 -6.15 -13.26
N LYS A 159 6.51 -5.44 -13.12
CA LYS A 159 5.58 -5.11 -14.22
C LYS A 159 6.14 -4.09 -15.23
N GLY A 160 7.33 -3.55 -14.97
CA GLY A 160 8.07 -2.64 -15.85
C GLY A 160 7.65 -1.17 -15.69
N GLN A 161 8.54 -0.25 -16.08
CA GLN A 161 8.26 1.18 -16.17
C GLN A 161 7.54 1.49 -17.49
N THR A 162 6.51 2.35 -17.46
CA THR A 162 5.86 2.84 -18.68
C THR A 162 6.44 4.20 -19.05
N ALA A 163 6.85 4.39 -20.31
CA ALA A 163 7.39 5.66 -20.80
C ALA A 163 6.39 6.84 -20.75
N VAL A 164 5.09 6.53 -20.64
CA VAL A 164 3.99 7.48 -20.39
C VAL A 164 3.04 6.88 -19.36
N PRO A 165 2.33 7.67 -18.53
CA PRO A 165 1.26 7.15 -17.69
C PRO A 165 0.22 6.43 -18.55
N ARG A 166 -0.12 5.19 -18.20
CA ARG A 166 -1.14 4.41 -18.91
C ARG A 166 -2.18 3.92 -17.91
N TRP A 167 -3.45 4.08 -18.25
CA TRP A 167 -4.53 3.30 -17.66
C TRP A 167 -4.24 1.83 -17.97
N ARG A 168 -3.88 1.04 -16.97
CA ARG A 168 -3.50 -0.36 -17.16
C ARG A 168 -4.50 -1.25 -16.44
N LEU A 169 -5.27 -2.02 -17.19
CA LEU A 169 -5.99 -3.17 -16.63
C LEU A 169 -4.93 -4.21 -16.21
N PRO A 170 -4.97 -4.75 -14.98
CA PRO A 170 -3.79 -5.41 -14.41
C PRO A 170 -3.62 -6.86 -14.90
N ALA A 171 -2.38 -7.23 -15.19
CA ALA A 171 -1.91 -8.55 -14.77
C ALA A 171 -1.68 -8.48 -13.25
N PRO A 172 -2.17 -9.43 -12.44
CA PRO A 172 -2.00 -9.40 -10.98
C PRO A 172 -0.51 -9.47 -10.61
N ALA A 173 -0.03 -8.52 -9.80
CA ALA A 173 1.14 -8.78 -8.96
C ALA A 173 0.51 -9.29 -7.69
N ARG A 174 0.72 -10.56 -7.36
CA ARG A 174 0.18 -11.16 -6.16
C ARG A 174 1.17 -10.92 -5.04
N ILE A 175 0.82 -10.05 -4.09
CA ILE A 175 1.43 -10.12 -2.77
C ILE A 175 0.63 -11.13 -1.97
N ALA A 176 1.25 -12.26 -1.66
CA ALA A 176 0.61 -13.31 -0.87
C ALA A 176 1.09 -13.23 0.58
N THR A 177 0.14 -13.24 1.52
CA THR A 177 0.45 -13.44 2.95
C THR A 177 -0.29 -14.63 3.54
N ALA A 178 0.41 -15.49 4.29
CA ALA A 178 -0.14 -16.71 4.90
C ALA A 178 0.33 -16.88 6.36
N ALA A 179 -0.53 -17.41 7.24
CA ALA A 179 -0.16 -17.83 8.61
C ALA A 179 -0.17 -19.36 8.73
N PRO A 180 0.89 -20.02 9.25
CA PRO A 180 0.91 -21.46 9.48
C PRO A 180 -0.14 -21.91 10.52
N PRO A 181 -0.79 -23.07 10.35
CA PRO A 181 -0.73 -23.98 9.20
C PRO A 181 -1.72 -23.55 8.10
N ASP A 182 -1.30 -22.64 7.22
CA ASP A 182 -1.93 -22.23 5.96
C ASP A 182 -3.46 -22.09 5.95
N THR A 183 -4.07 -21.54 7.01
CA THR A 183 -5.54 -21.43 7.11
C THR A 183 -6.11 -20.19 6.44
N VAL A 184 -5.33 -19.12 6.31
CA VAL A 184 -5.79 -17.84 5.75
C VAL A 184 -4.72 -17.25 4.84
N ASN A 185 -5.10 -17.02 3.59
CA ASN A 185 -4.27 -16.38 2.57
C ASN A 185 -4.89 -15.04 2.16
N CYS A 186 -4.06 -14.02 1.97
CA CYS A 186 -4.47 -12.74 1.38
C CYS A 186 -3.61 -12.46 0.15
N ASP A 187 -4.28 -12.27 -1.00
CA ASP A 187 -3.65 -11.85 -2.26
C ASP A 187 -3.99 -10.38 -2.53
N ILE A 188 -2.99 -9.50 -2.48
CA ILE A 188 -3.15 -8.09 -2.85
C ILE A 188 -2.80 -7.93 -4.32
N ASN A 189 -3.71 -7.34 -5.09
CA ASN A 189 -3.57 -7.09 -6.52
C ASN A 189 -3.89 -5.62 -6.83
N GLY A 190 -3.22 -5.07 -7.85
CA GLY A 190 -3.38 -3.66 -8.23
C GLY A 190 -2.69 -3.34 -9.54
N ASP A 191 -3.09 -2.22 -10.12
CA ASP A 191 -2.54 -1.62 -11.35
C ASP A 191 -1.37 -0.68 -11.08
N CYS A 192 -1.12 -0.34 -9.80
CA CYS A 192 0.00 0.46 -9.35
C CYS A 192 1.35 -0.20 -9.67
N PRO A 193 2.39 0.58 -10.04
CA PRO A 193 3.71 0.04 -10.37
C PRO A 193 4.52 -0.37 -9.14
N THR A 194 4.11 0.04 -7.94
CA THR A 194 4.85 -0.20 -6.69
C THR A 194 3.90 -0.49 -5.53
N TYR A 195 4.44 -1.11 -4.48
CA TYR A 195 3.76 -1.25 -3.18
C TYR A 195 4.68 -0.80 -2.06
N CYS A 196 4.16 0.01 -1.14
CA CYS A 196 4.84 0.29 0.12
C CYS A 196 4.49 -0.82 1.13
N VAL A 197 5.51 -1.42 1.74
CA VAL A 197 5.32 -2.40 2.80
C VAL A 197 5.83 -1.82 4.10
N ILE A 198 4.92 -1.76 5.08
CA ILE A 198 5.20 -1.31 6.43
C ILE A 198 4.99 -2.49 7.38
N ALA A 199 6.07 -2.91 8.04
CA ALA A 199 6.04 -3.92 9.09
C ALA A 199 7.11 -3.59 10.12
N GLY A 200 6.73 -3.58 11.40
CA GLY A 200 7.59 -3.14 12.50
C GLY A 200 6.85 -2.21 13.44
N ARG A 201 7.58 -1.31 14.09
CA ARG A 201 6.95 -0.31 14.97
C ARG A 201 6.38 0.78 14.07
N ILE A 202 5.06 0.79 13.90
CA ILE A 202 4.37 1.84 13.13
C ILE A 202 4.62 3.16 13.86
N ALA A 203 5.38 4.06 13.24
CA ALA A 203 5.42 5.44 13.69
C ALA A 203 4.06 6.05 13.33
N GLN A 204 3.10 5.97 14.25
CA GLN A 204 1.92 6.82 14.16
C GLN A 204 2.42 8.26 14.26
N GLY A 205 2.14 9.04 13.21
CA GLY A 205 2.42 10.48 13.17
C GLY A 205 1.61 11.24 14.20
#